data_AF-A0A7M4FAQ4-F1
#
_entry.id   AF-A0A7M4FAQ4-F1
#
_cell.length_a   1.000
_cell.length_b   1.000
_cell.length_c   1.000
_cell.angle_alpha   90.00
_cell.angle_beta   90.00
_cell.angle_gamma   90.00
#
_symmetry.space_group_name_H-M   'P 1'
#
loop_
_entity.id
_entity.type
_entity.pdbx_description
1 polymer ?
#
loop_
_entity_poly.entity_id
_entity_poly.type
_entity_poly.pdbx_seq_one_letter_code
_entity_poly.pdbx_strand_id
1 'polypeptide(L)'
;MNLLHHPRLVQCLAAFQSRAELVMVMEYIVGGELFERILDDDFEHTEPTSVQYMRQILEGIQYVHHQSIVHLDLKPENIVCVSRSSHWVKIIDFGLARKLGGPVKVLHGTPEFMAPEVVSFEPVGFTTDMWSIGVICYILLSGDSPFQGSSDMETLNNITAARWEFDEETFSEISEQAKEFISQLLQKDSRCRLSSDKALAHPWLKQIAPSATKTLSKERMKQFLARQKWQLDHSQEKGEVFALQKLQIKQEPHFLESLQDLVEVEGSSACLQCHIESFPDPEVTWLQGDVPIQESPHLHVAYEENGSCSLTILELTAEDAGQYVCRAVNDVGEAECSARLTVCPQQKVTEV
;
A
#
# COMPACT_ATOMS: atom_id res chain seq x y z
N MET A 1 0.31 19.29 -0.44
CA MET A 1 1.29 20.19 0.21
C MET A 1 0.75 21.60 0.52
N ASN A 2 0.23 22.38 -0.45
CA ASN A 2 -0.25 23.76 -0.20
C ASN A 2 -1.41 23.90 0.81
N LEU A 3 -2.05 22.80 1.22
CA LEU A 3 -3.09 22.78 2.26
C LEU A 3 -2.54 22.37 3.63
N LEU A 4 -1.27 21.96 3.70
CA LEU A 4 -0.64 21.39 4.88
C LEU A 4 0.42 22.33 5.46
N HIS A 5 -0.02 23.25 6.32
CA HIS A 5 0.85 24.21 6.99
C HIS A 5 1.03 23.83 8.46
N HIS A 6 2.16 23.22 8.79
CA HIS A 6 2.44 22.78 10.16
C HIS A 6 3.95 22.71 10.41
N PRO A 7 4.45 23.09 11.61
CA PRO A 7 5.89 23.12 11.89
C PRO A 7 6.59 21.76 11.79
N ARG A 8 5.84 20.65 11.82
CA ARG A 8 6.36 19.28 11.65
C ARG A 8 6.38 18.77 10.22
N LEU A 9 5.93 19.57 9.25
CA LEU A 9 5.85 19.19 7.84
C LEU A 9 6.70 20.16 7.02
N VAL A 10 7.41 19.64 6.02
CA VAL A 10 8.12 20.49 5.05
C VAL A 10 7.11 21.34 4.28
N GLN A 11 7.48 22.58 4.00
CA GLN A 11 6.60 23.51 3.27
C GLN A 11 6.99 23.57 1.79
N CYS A 12 6.00 23.50 0.89
CA CYS A 12 6.17 23.86 -0.51
C CYS A 12 5.95 25.36 -0.64
N LEU A 13 6.99 26.10 -1.01
CA LEU A 13 7.00 27.55 -1.08
C LEU A 13 6.47 28.06 -2.42
N ALA A 14 6.73 27.32 -3.50
CA ALA A 14 6.22 27.60 -4.84
C ALA A 14 6.23 26.34 -5.71
N ALA A 15 5.39 26.32 -6.74
CA ALA A 15 5.41 25.29 -7.78
C ALA A 15 5.28 25.94 -9.15
N PHE A 16 6.07 25.47 -10.10
CA PHE A 16 6.08 25.92 -11.48
C PHE A 16 5.90 24.72 -12.40
N GLN A 17 5.02 24.84 -13.38
CA GLN A 17 4.75 23.76 -14.32
C GLN A 17 5.03 24.25 -15.75
N SER A 18 5.82 23.47 -16.48
CA SER A 18 6.01 23.60 -17.92
C SER A 18 5.34 22.43 -18.64
N ARG A 19 5.52 22.33 -19.97
CA ARG A 19 5.00 21.19 -20.75
C ARG A 19 5.75 19.88 -20.48
N ALA A 20 6.99 19.94 -19.98
CA ALA A 20 7.87 18.78 -19.83
C ALA A 20 8.29 18.51 -18.38
N GLU A 21 8.08 19.46 -17.47
CA GLU A 21 8.57 19.37 -16.09
C GLU A 21 7.65 20.07 -15.09
N LEU A 22 7.66 19.54 -13.87
CA LEU A 22 7.09 20.16 -12.69
C LEU A 22 8.25 20.48 -11.73
N VAL A 23 8.40 21.74 -11.36
CA VAL A 23 9.43 22.22 -10.45
C VAL A 23 8.76 22.67 -9.15
N MET A 24 9.13 22.05 -8.03
CA MET A 24 8.67 22.45 -6.69
C MET A 24 9.82 23.12 -5.92
N VAL A 25 9.56 24.32 -5.39
CA VAL A 25 10.47 25.03 -4.50
C VAL A 25 10.06 24.71 -3.06
N MET A 26 10.92 23.97 -2.38
CA MET A 26 10.66 23.44 -1.03
C MET A 26 11.41 24.27 0.02
N GLU A 27 10.91 24.25 1.25
CA GLU A 27 11.65 24.72 2.42
C GLU A 27 13.00 23.99 2.51
N TYR A 28 14.07 24.76 2.63
CA TYR A 28 15.42 24.21 2.76
C TYR A 28 15.66 23.71 4.19
N ILE A 29 16.01 22.44 4.32
CA ILE A 29 16.31 21.79 5.60
C ILE A 29 17.74 21.23 5.58
N VAL A 30 18.52 21.51 6.62
CA VAL A 30 19.99 21.28 6.62
C VAL A 30 20.43 20.10 7.49
N GLY A 31 19.54 19.57 8.34
CA GLY A 31 19.93 18.62 9.40
C GLY A 31 20.14 17.18 8.95
N GLY A 32 19.64 16.78 7.77
CA GLY A 32 19.75 15.41 7.27
C GLY A 32 18.75 14.44 7.92
N GLU A 33 18.81 13.17 7.52
CA GLU A 33 17.89 12.13 8.00
C GLU A 33 18.06 11.87 9.50
N LEU A 34 16.94 11.68 10.21
CA LEU A 34 16.94 11.47 11.66
C LEU A 34 17.78 10.25 12.07
N PHE A 35 17.65 9.15 11.33
CA PHE A 35 18.33 7.91 11.69
C PHE A 35 19.84 7.99 11.46
N GLU A 36 20.30 8.75 10.46
CA GLU A 36 21.73 9.05 10.30
C GLU A 36 22.23 9.94 11.45
N ARG A 37 21.45 10.96 11.83
CA ARG A 37 21.78 11.85 12.95
C ARG A 37 21.98 11.09 14.26
N ILE A 38 21.19 10.05 14.51
CA ILE A 38 21.33 9.20 15.70
C ILE A 38 22.69 8.50 15.76
N LEU A 39 23.29 8.19 14.60
CA LEU A 39 24.57 7.51 14.52
C LEU A 39 25.79 8.40 14.75
N ASP A 40 25.63 9.73 14.75
CA ASP A 40 26.75 10.66 14.99
C ASP A 40 27.42 10.41 16.35
N ASP A 41 28.75 10.43 16.40
CA ASP A 41 29.53 10.17 17.62
C ASP A 41 29.20 11.15 18.77
N ASP A 42 28.73 12.36 18.43
CA ASP A 42 28.37 13.41 19.38
C ASP A 42 26.91 13.35 19.86
N PHE A 43 26.13 12.37 19.41
CA PHE A 43 24.72 12.23 19.76
C PHE A 43 24.49 11.10 20.78
N GLU A 44 23.93 11.41 21.94
CA GLU A 44 23.50 10.40 22.89
C GLU A 44 22.03 10.04 22.68
N HIS A 45 21.80 8.90 22.02
CA HIS A 45 20.45 8.40 21.79
C HIS A 45 19.94 7.58 22.96
N THR A 46 18.76 7.91 23.47
CA THR A 46 18.13 7.35 24.66
C THR A 46 16.62 7.20 24.42
N GLU A 47 15.91 6.45 25.27
CA GLU A 47 14.45 6.37 25.17
C GLU A 47 13.75 7.76 25.28
N PRO A 48 14.16 8.70 26.16
CA PRO A 48 13.61 10.06 26.19
C PRO A 48 13.82 10.85 24.90
N THR A 49 14.97 10.69 24.22
CA THR A 49 15.17 11.32 22.90
C THR A 49 14.25 10.68 21.86
N SER A 50 14.04 9.35 21.92
CA SER A 50 13.03 8.67 21.09
C SER A 50 11.62 9.22 21.34
N VAL A 51 11.22 9.44 22.59
CA VAL A 51 9.94 10.06 22.94
C VAL A 51 9.81 11.46 22.32
N GLN A 52 10.88 12.27 22.37
CA GLN A 52 10.88 13.60 21.75
C GLN A 52 10.66 13.54 20.24
N TYR A 53 11.31 12.62 19.53
CA TYR A 53 11.12 12.46 18.09
C TYR A 53 9.74 11.90 17.74
N MET A 54 9.29 10.84 18.44
CA MET A 54 7.98 10.24 18.20
C MET A 54 6.83 11.21 18.44
N ARG A 55 6.92 12.06 19.46
CA ARG A 55 5.94 13.12 19.72
C ARG A 55 5.83 14.08 18.54
N GLN A 56 6.96 14.50 17.96
CA GLN A 56 6.99 15.43 16.83
C GLN A 56 6.45 14.80 15.54
N ILE A 57 6.80 13.54 15.27
CA ILE A 57 6.27 12.77 14.13
C ILE A 57 4.74 12.67 14.25
N LEU A 58 4.25 12.29 15.43
CA LEU A 58 2.82 12.16 15.69
C LEU A 58 2.07 13.49 15.66
N GLU A 59 2.64 14.59 16.15
CA GLU A 59 2.06 15.94 15.99
C GLU A 59 1.85 16.26 14.51
N GLY A 60 2.84 15.93 13.66
CA GLY A 60 2.71 16.08 12.21
C GLY A 60 1.61 15.24 11.60
N ILE A 61 1.56 13.95 11.95
CA ILE A 61 0.57 13.02 11.41
C ILE A 61 -0.84 13.27 11.93
N GLN A 62 -0.99 13.65 13.20
CA GLN A 62 -2.28 14.08 13.75
C GLN A 62 -2.84 15.26 12.95
N TYR A 63 -2.01 16.27 12.66
CA TYR A 63 -2.44 17.40 11.84
C TYR A 63 -2.88 16.94 10.44
N VAL A 64 -2.12 16.07 9.78
CA VAL A 64 -2.48 15.49 8.47
C VAL A 64 -3.82 14.74 8.52
N HIS A 65 -4.02 13.90 9.53
CA HIS A 65 -5.26 13.15 9.76
C HIS A 65 -6.46 14.08 10.00
N HIS A 66 -6.28 15.17 10.77
CA HIS A 66 -7.34 16.17 11.00
C HIS A 66 -7.73 16.93 9.73
N GLN A 67 -6.87 16.96 8.70
CA GLN A 67 -7.21 17.44 7.36
C GLN A 67 -7.88 16.37 6.47
N SER A 68 -8.24 15.23 7.05
CA SER A 68 -8.78 14.04 6.35
C SER A 68 -7.83 13.48 5.30
N ILE A 69 -6.52 13.63 5.51
CA ILE A 69 -5.47 13.11 4.63
C ILE A 69 -4.79 11.92 5.31
N VAL A 70 -4.44 10.91 4.52
CA VAL A 70 -3.56 9.79 4.89
C VAL A 70 -2.24 9.95 4.14
N HIS A 71 -1.12 9.66 4.79
CA HIS A 71 0.23 9.84 4.27
C HIS A 71 0.70 8.68 3.38
N LEU A 72 0.51 7.43 3.83
CA LEU A 72 0.80 6.18 3.11
C LEU A 72 2.28 5.88 2.78
N ASP A 73 3.22 6.70 3.24
CA ASP A 73 4.65 6.53 2.95
C ASP A 73 5.52 6.99 4.14
N LEU A 74 5.11 6.64 5.35
CA LEU A 74 5.91 6.95 6.54
C LEU A 74 7.04 5.94 6.68
N LYS A 75 8.27 6.43 6.59
CA LYS A 75 9.50 5.64 6.69
C LYS A 75 10.67 6.52 7.19
N PRO A 76 11.75 5.90 7.72
CA PRO A 76 12.93 6.59 8.24
C PRO A 76 13.49 7.71 7.35
N GLU A 77 13.64 7.45 6.05
CA GLU A 77 14.17 8.39 5.05
C GLU A 77 13.30 9.65 4.87
N ASN A 78 12.01 9.58 5.21
CA ASN A 78 11.07 10.70 5.10
C ASN A 78 11.03 11.59 6.36
N ILE A 79 11.90 11.33 7.35
CA ILE A 79 11.99 12.09 8.61
C ILE A 79 13.36 12.73 8.73
N VAL A 80 13.39 14.06 8.67
CA VAL A 80 14.63 14.85 8.61
C VAL A 80 14.72 15.81 9.79
N CYS A 81 15.92 15.92 10.37
CA CYS A 81 16.24 16.93 11.37
C CYS A 81 16.30 18.32 10.72
N VAL A 82 15.72 19.33 11.38
CA VAL A 82 15.74 20.72 10.92
C VAL A 82 17.18 21.25 10.84
N SER A 83 17.99 20.91 11.84
CA SER A 83 19.43 21.18 11.88
C SER A 83 20.16 20.08 12.65
N ARG A 84 21.46 19.91 12.42
CA ARG A 84 22.28 18.88 13.09
C ARG A 84 22.36 19.07 14.61
N SER A 85 22.30 20.31 15.10
CA SER A 85 22.39 20.61 16.54
C SER A 85 21.04 20.59 17.26
N SER A 86 19.94 20.33 16.56
CA SER A 86 18.59 20.45 17.12
C SER A 86 17.85 19.12 17.14
N HIS A 87 16.97 18.95 18.13
CA HIS A 87 16.06 17.80 18.20
C HIS A 87 14.78 17.98 17.38
N TRP A 88 14.70 19.04 16.57
CA TRP A 88 13.51 19.35 15.78
C TRP A 88 13.50 18.52 14.50
N VAL A 89 12.41 17.80 14.23
CA VAL A 89 12.23 17.00 13.01
C VAL A 89 11.03 17.46 12.18
N LYS A 90 11.11 17.19 10.88
CA LYS A 90 10.04 17.37 9.91
C LYS A 90 9.86 16.14 9.04
N ILE A 91 8.61 15.90 8.64
CA ILE A 91 8.25 14.94 7.59
C ILE A 91 8.41 15.64 6.24
N ILE A 92 9.13 15.02 5.30
CA ILE A 92 9.59 15.69 4.08
C ILE A 92 8.96 15.19 2.78
N ASP A 93 8.36 14.01 2.76
CA ASP A 93 7.77 13.46 1.54
C ASP A 93 6.27 13.21 1.72
N PHE A 94 5.47 13.68 0.76
CA PHE A 94 4.02 13.52 0.73
C PHE A 94 3.57 12.97 -0.64
N GLY A 95 4.46 12.34 -1.41
CA GLY A 95 4.20 11.87 -2.77
C GLY A 95 3.01 10.91 -2.89
N LEU A 96 2.76 10.10 -1.86
CA LEU A 96 1.62 9.18 -1.81
C LEU A 96 0.42 9.72 -1.01
N ALA A 97 0.57 10.87 -0.35
CA ALA A 97 -0.44 11.40 0.55
C ALA A 97 -1.71 11.82 -0.20
N ARG A 98 -2.88 11.51 0.36
CA ARG A 98 -4.16 11.74 -0.30
C ARG A 98 -5.29 11.95 0.68
N LYS A 99 -6.30 12.71 0.25
CA LYS A 99 -7.52 12.93 1.02
C LYS A 99 -8.42 11.69 0.92
N LEU A 100 -8.95 11.22 2.06
CA LEU A 100 -9.92 10.13 2.06
C LEU A 100 -11.29 10.67 1.61
N GLY A 101 -11.80 10.15 0.49
CA GLY A 101 -13.14 10.44 -0.05
C GLY A 101 -13.97 9.18 -0.33
N GLY A 102 -13.43 8.01 -0.03
CA GLY A 102 -13.98 6.68 -0.32
C GLY A 102 -12.94 5.59 -0.01
N PRO A 103 -13.25 4.30 -0.23
CA PRO A 103 -12.27 3.24 -0.09
C PRO A 103 -11.12 3.44 -1.08
N VAL A 104 -9.89 3.41 -0.58
CA VAL A 104 -8.68 3.53 -1.39
C VAL A 104 -7.85 2.28 -1.16
N LYS A 105 -7.34 1.68 -2.24
CA LYS A 105 -6.37 0.59 -2.18
C LYS A 105 -5.06 1.10 -2.80
N VAL A 106 -3.93 0.77 -2.21
CA VAL A 106 -2.59 1.12 -2.72
C VAL A 106 -1.64 -0.04 -2.48
N LEU A 107 -0.71 -0.25 -3.41
CA LEU A 107 0.38 -1.20 -3.27
C LEU A 107 1.70 -0.48 -3.59
N HIS A 108 2.14 0.37 -2.68
CA HIS A 108 3.36 1.15 -2.81
C HIS A 108 4.11 1.16 -1.47
N GLY A 109 5.42 1.33 -1.51
CA GLY A 109 6.27 1.43 -0.33
C GLY A 109 7.35 0.35 -0.28
N THR A 110 8.29 0.53 0.64
CA THR A 110 9.31 -0.49 0.95
C THR A 110 8.66 -1.55 1.85
N PRO A 111 8.76 -2.86 1.49
CA PRO A 111 7.99 -3.93 2.12
C PRO A 111 7.94 -3.87 3.64
N GLU A 112 9.07 -3.64 4.31
CA GLU A 112 9.20 -3.65 5.77
C GLU A 112 8.38 -2.58 6.53
N PHE A 113 7.88 -1.54 5.84
CA PHE A 113 7.06 -0.48 6.43
C PHE A 113 5.59 -0.54 6.02
N MET A 114 5.23 -1.45 5.11
CA MET A 114 3.86 -1.60 4.63
C MET A 114 2.98 -2.21 5.74
N ALA A 115 1.76 -1.71 5.87
CA ALA A 115 0.77 -2.29 6.78
C ALA A 115 0.15 -3.56 6.19
N PRO A 116 -0.39 -4.47 7.01
CA PRO A 116 -1.02 -5.71 6.54
C PRO A 116 -2.08 -5.46 5.47
N GLU A 117 -2.94 -4.45 5.65
CA GLU A 117 -3.98 -4.10 4.68
C GLU A 117 -3.41 -3.60 3.34
N VAL A 118 -2.23 -2.99 3.33
CA VAL A 118 -1.57 -2.54 2.09
C VAL A 118 -1.06 -3.76 1.32
N VAL A 119 -0.41 -4.68 2.03
CA VAL A 119 0.11 -5.92 1.46
C VAL A 119 -1.05 -6.78 0.95
N SER A 120 -2.14 -6.89 1.71
CA SER A 120 -3.36 -7.63 1.37
C SER A 120 -4.31 -6.91 0.39
N PHE A 121 -3.92 -5.75 -0.15
CA PHE A 121 -4.73 -4.96 -1.08
C PHE A 121 -6.15 -4.65 -0.56
N GLU A 122 -6.25 -4.45 0.75
CA GLU A 122 -7.45 -4.03 1.46
C GLU A 122 -7.54 -2.49 1.54
N PRO A 123 -8.73 -1.92 1.83
CA PRO A 123 -8.88 -0.48 1.95
C PRO A 123 -8.00 0.12 3.04
N VAL A 124 -7.20 1.13 2.68
CA VAL A 124 -6.33 1.87 3.60
C VAL A 124 -7.08 2.98 4.32
N GLY A 125 -6.55 3.42 5.46
CA GLY A 125 -7.12 4.53 6.24
C GLY A 125 -6.08 5.19 7.14
N PHE A 126 -6.54 6.08 8.03
CA PHE A 126 -5.64 6.79 8.95
C PHE A 126 -4.81 5.84 9.84
N THR A 127 -5.37 4.67 10.19
CA THR A 127 -4.66 3.66 11.00
C THR A 127 -3.60 2.88 10.21
N THR A 128 -3.54 3.04 8.89
CA THR A 128 -2.44 2.55 8.05
C THR A 128 -1.15 3.31 8.37
N ASP A 129 -1.22 4.65 8.49
CA ASP A 129 -0.06 5.46 8.92
C ASP A 129 0.39 5.11 10.35
N MET A 130 -0.56 4.73 11.21
CA MET A 130 -0.29 4.35 12.59
C MET A 130 0.52 3.05 12.70
N TRP A 131 0.38 2.12 11.73
CA TRP A 131 1.25 0.96 11.63
C TRP A 131 2.70 1.38 11.36
N SER A 132 2.92 2.22 10.36
CA SER A 132 4.25 2.74 10.02
C SER A 132 4.89 3.50 11.18
N ILE A 133 4.10 4.26 11.96
CA ILE A 133 4.55 4.88 13.22
C ILE A 133 5.03 3.84 14.24
N GLY A 134 4.34 2.70 14.36
CA GLY A 134 4.75 1.59 15.21
C GLY A 134 6.09 0.99 14.77
N VAL A 135 6.27 0.79 13.46
CA VAL A 135 7.53 0.30 12.87
C VAL A 135 8.67 1.28 13.12
N ILE A 136 8.47 2.57 12.84
CA ILE A 136 9.44 3.64 13.08
C ILE A 136 9.83 3.67 14.58
N CYS A 137 8.86 3.56 15.49
CA CYS A 137 9.11 3.54 16.93
C CYS A 137 9.94 2.33 17.36
N TYR A 138 9.65 1.15 16.80
CA TYR A 138 10.41 -0.06 17.07
C TYR A 138 11.87 0.13 16.65
N ILE A 139 12.12 0.53 15.40
CA ILE A 139 13.48 0.75 14.87
C ILE A 139 14.20 1.84 15.67
N LEU A 140 13.50 2.90 16.06
CA LEU A 140 14.08 4.00 16.83
C LEU A 140 14.59 3.54 18.21
N LEU A 141 13.95 2.54 18.82
CA LEU A 141 14.34 2.02 20.13
C LEU A 141 15.33 0.85 20.06
N SER A 142 15.29 0.05 19.00
CA SER A 142 16.08 -1.18 18.88
C SER A 142 17.22 -1.11 17.86
N GLY A 143 17.05 -0.30 16.82
CA GLY A 143 17.88 -0.34 15.63
C GLY A 143 17.58 -1.51 14.68
N ASP A 144 16.50 -2.27 14.92
CA ASP A 144 16.08 -3.41 14.11
C ASP A 144 14.70 -3.22 13.52
N SER A 145 14.41 -3.93 12.43
CA SER A 145 13.07 -3.98 11.83
C SER A 145 12.23 -5.09 12.47
N PRO A 146 10.97 -4.84 12.90
CA PRO A 146 10.13 -5.83 13.58
C PRO A 146 9.66 -6.97 12.69
N PHE A 147 9.68 -6.78 11.37
CA PHE A 147 9.12 -7.75 10.40
C PHE A 147 10.15 -8.31 9.42
N GLN A 148 11.39 -7.82 9.44
CA GLN A 148 12.40 -8.22 8.48
C GLN A 148 12.68 -9.73 8.57
N GLY A 149 12.47 -10.42 7.45
CA GLY A 149 12.87 -11.80 7.25
C GLY A 149 14.18 -11.93 6.47
N SER A 150 14.57 -13.17 6.16
CA SER A 150 15.70 -13.49 5.31
C SER A 150 15.46 -13.18 3.82
N SER A 151 14.22 -12.90 3.43
CA SER A 151 13.80 -12.51 2.09
C SER A 151 12.62 -11.54 2.13
N ASP A 152 12.35 -10.84 1.02
CA ASP A 152 11.18 -9.97 0.89
C ASP A 152 9.88 -10.76 1.10
N MET A 153 9.79 -11.97 0.56
CA MET A 153 8.64 -12.85 0.74
C MET A 153 8.40 -13.21 2.22
N GLU A 154 9.46 -13.54 2.95
CA GLU A 154 9.35 -13.80 4.39
C GLU A 154 8.93 -12.54 5.16
N THR A 155 9.47 -11.38 4.77
CA THR A 155 9.11 -10.08 5.37
C THR A 155 7.62 -9.78 5.16
N LEU A 156 7.10 -9.96 3.94
CA LEU A 156 5.67 -9.78 3.63
C LEU A 156 4.78 -10.78 4.38
N ASN A 157 5.23 -12.03 4.53
CA ASN A 157 4.53 -13.04 5.31
C ASN A 157 4.46 -12.64 6.80
N ASN A 158 5.56 -12.12 7.37
CA ASN A 158 5.58 -11.59 8.72
C ASN A 158 4.58 -10.45 8.89
N ILE A 159 4.55 -9.50 7.94
CA ILE A 159 3.63 -8.37 7.96
C ILE A 159 2.18 -8.84 7.87
N THR A 160 1.84 -9.66 6.88
CA THR A 160 0.47 -10.17 6.65
C THR A 160 -0.05 -10.97 7.84
N ALA A 161 0.83 -11.72 8.50
CA ALA A 161 0.51 -12.46 9.72
C ALA A 161 0.56 -11.59 11.00
N ALA A 162 1.05 -10.36 10.92
CA ALA A 162 1.46 -9.51 12.05
C ALA A 162 2.34 -10.28 13.05
N ARG A 163 3.31 -11.03 12.54
CA ARG A 163 4.28 -11.82 13.31
C ARG A 163 5.52 -11.00 13.59
N TRP A 164 5.67 -10.58 14.84
CA TRP A 164 6.79 -9.81 15.36
C TRP A 164 6.91 -10.05 16.88
N GLU A 165 8.09 -9.77 17.44
CA GLU A 165 8.35 -9.90 18.88
C GLU A 165 9.37 -8.86 19.37
N PHE A 166 9.43 -8.67 20.69
CA PHE A 166 10.48 -7.88 21.32
C PHE A 166 11.70 -8.77 21.57
N ASP A 167 12.80 -8.47 20.89
CA ASP A 167 14.09 -9.12 21.15
C ASP A 167 14.52 -8.91 22.60
N GLU A 168 14.70 -9.99 23.37
CA GLU A 168 14.98 -9.92 24.80
C GLU A 168 16.27 -9.17 25.11
N GLU A 169 17.30 -9.28 24.25
CA GLU A 169 18.55 -8.56 24.42
C GLU A 169 18.33 -7.05 24.28
N THR A 170 17.71 -6.63 23.18
CA THR A 170 17.58 -5.21 22.83
C THR A 170 16.52 -4.48 23.65
N PHE A 171 15.42 -5.16 23.97
CA PHE A 171 14.29 -4.59 24.72
C PHE A 171 14.36 -4.87 26.23
N SER A 172 15.44 -5.48 26.73
CA SER A 172 15.65 -5.71 28.17
C SER A 172 15.58 -4.42 29.01
N GLU A 173 16.10 -3.31 28.47
CA GLU A 173 16.23 -2.02 29.15
C GLU A 173 15.20 -0.97 28.67
N ILE A 174 14.31 -1.35 27.74
CA ILE A 174 13.27 -0.47 27.21
C ILE A 174 12.04 -0.51 28.12
N SER A 175 11.43 0.64 28.40
CA SER A 175 10.29 0.70 29.32
C SER A 175 9.08 -0.13 28.86
N GLU A 176 8.34 -0.67 29.81
CA GLU A 176 7.09 -1.38 29.51
C GLU A 176 6.05 -0.46 28.83
N GLN A 177 6.11 0.85 29.09
CA GLN A 177 5.24 1.81 28.41
C GLN A 177 5.59 1.96 26.93
N ALA A 178 6.87 1.89 26.55
CA ALA A 178 7.28 1.86 25.15
C ALA A 178 6.82 0.58 24.45
N LYS A 179 6.99 -0.57 25.11
CA LYS A 179 6.55 -1.87 24.59
C LYS A 179 5.02 -1.91 24.40
N GLU A 180 4.28 -1.42 25.38
CA GLU A 180 2.82 -1.27 25.30
C GLU A 180 2.41 -0.36 24.14
N PHE A 181 3.07 0.80 24.00
CA PHE A 181 2.81 1.75 22.93
C PHE A 181 2.99 1.13 21.54
N ILE A 182 4.12 0.44 21.31
CA ILE A 182 4.39 -0.28 20.06
C ILE A 182 3.33 -1.36 19.82
N SER A 183 3.01 -2.15 20.85
CA SER A 183 2.04 -3.24 20.76
C SER A 183 0.65 -2.75 20.37
N GLN A 184 0.23 -1.58 20.86
CA GLN A 184 -1.07 -0.99 20.51
C GLN A 184 -1.08 -0.35 19.10
N LEU A 185 0.06 -0.18 18.45
CA LEU A 185 0.18 0.28 17.06
C LEU A 185 0.32 -0.88 16.05
N LEU A 186 1.11 -1.90 16.40
CA LEU A 186 1.39 -3.06 15.54
C LEU A 186 0.34 -4.17 15.70
N GLN A 187 -0.92 -3.81 15.51
CA GLN A 187 -2.06 -4.73 15.52
C GLN A 187 -2.46 -5.13 14.09
N LYS A 188 -2.73 -6.43 13.87
CA LYS A 188 -3.20 -6.93 12.56
C LYS A 188 -4.47 -6.22 12.12
N ASP A 189 -5.50 -6.25 12.98
CA ASP A 189 -6.74 -5.52 12.74
C ASP A 189 -6.51 -4.02 12.90
N SER A 190 -6.62 -3.28 11.79
CA SER A 190 -6.37 -1.85 11.75
C SER A 190 -7.30 -1.03 12.66
N ARG A 191 -8.47 -1.58 13.04
CA ARG A 191 -9.43 -0.94 13.96
C ARG A 191 -9.00 -1.00 15.41
N CYS A 192 -8.12 -1.93 15.75
CA CYS A 192 -7.57 -2.10 17.09
C CYS A 192 -6.36 -1.18 17.35
N ARG A 193 -5.80 -0.56 16.30
CA ARG A 193 -4.66 0.35 16.42
C ARG A 193 -5.05 1.66 17.10
N LEU A 194 -4.10 2.27 17.81
CA LEU A 194 -4.27 3.64 18.29
C LEU A 194 -4.49 4.59 17.11
N SER A 195 -5.42 5.53 17.27
CA SER A 195 -5.46 6.72 16.41
C SER A 195 -4.34 7.69 16.79
N SER A 196 -4.01 8.64 15.92
CA SER A 196 -3.02 9.69 16.21
C SER A 196 -3.31 10.45 17.50
N ASP A 197 -4.58 10.76 17.79
CA ASP A 197 -4.99 11.42 19.04
C ASP A 197 -4.75 10.56 20.27
N LYS A 198 -5.10 9.26 20.20
CA LYS A 198 -4.89 8.33 21.31
C LYS A 198 -3.40 8.05 21.52
N ALA A 199 -2.63 7.94 20.44
CA ALA A 199 -1.19 7.76 20.48
C ALA A 199 -0.51 8.94 21.17
N LEU A 200 -0.81 10.18 20.80
CA LEU A 200 -0.29 11.39 21.49
C LEU A 200 -0.71 11.46 22.97
N ALA A 201 -1.88 10.92 23.30
CA ALA A 201 -2.35 10.85 24.68
C ALA A 201 -1.72 9.71 25.51
N HIS A 202 -0.97 8.80 24.90
CA HIS A 202 -0.42 7.60 25.53
C HIS A 202 0.57 7.95 26.67
N PRO A 203 0.58 7.22 27.80
CA PRO A 203 1.46 7.51 28.93
C PRO A 203 2.95 7.61 28.56
N TRP A 204 3.42 6.75 27.65
CA TRP A 204 4.80 6.77 27.15
C TRP A 204 5.22 8.16 26.61
N LEU A 205 4.35 8.80 25.81
CA LEU A 205 4.62 10.12 25.25
C LEU A 205 4.36 11.28 26.21
N LYS A 206 3.78 11.02 27.38
CA LYS A 206 3.50 12.03 28.42
C LYS A 206 4.56 12.11 29.51
N GLN A 207 5.61 11.27 29.46
CA GLN A 207 6.68 11.29 30.46
C GLN A 207 7.37 12.67 30.49
N ILE A 208 7.49 13.26 31.68
CA ILE A 208 7.96 14.65 31.90
C ILE A 208 9.46 14.72 32.24
N ALA A 209 10.08 13.64 32.73
CA ALA A 209 11.52 13.58 32.99
C ALA A 209 12.02 12.13 33.10
N PRO A 210 13.30 11.84 32.78
CA PRO A 210 13.82 10.48 32.78
C PRO A 210 14.09 9.98 34.20
N SER A 211 13.67 8.75 34.51
CA SER A 211 14.45 7.89 35.43
C SER A 211 15.75 7.56 34.69
N ALA A 212 16.93 7.70 35.31
CA ALA A 212 18.25 7.55 34.68
C ALA A 212 18.26 6.62 33.44
N THR A 213 18.53 7.17 32.27
CA THR A 213 18.39 6.43 31.00
C THR A 213 19.73 6.05 30.41
N LYS A 214 19.84 4.77 30.07
CA LYS A 214 20.98 4.19 29.37
C LYS A 214 20.99 4.64 27.91
N THR A 215 22.17 4.92 27.37
CA THR A 215 22.36 5.14 25.94
C THR A 215 22.02 3.86 25.18
N LEU A 216 21.15 3.98 24.19
CA LEU A 216 20.75 2.86 23.33
C LEU A 216 21.92 2.47 22.41
N SER A 217 22.07 1.18 22.16
CA SER A 217 23.11 0.70 21.24
C SER A 217 22.85 1.22 19.83
N LYS A 218 23.89 1.73 19.19
CA LYS A 218 23.85 2.21 17.81
C LYS A 218 24.23 1.13 16.79
N GLU A 219 24.73 -0.02 17.25
CA GLU A 219 25.32 -1.03 16.37
C GLU A 219 24.28 -1.63 15.42
N ARG A 220 23.13 -2.06 15.95
CA ARG A 220 22.05 -2.62 15.14
C ARG A 220 21.48 -1.58 14.17
N MET A 221 21.27 -0.34 14.64
CA MET A 221 20.82 0.77 13.79
C MET A 221 21.80 1.07 12.64
N LYS A 222 23.11 1.01 12.90
CA LYS A 222 24.14 1.16 11.86
C LYS A 222 24.07 0.04 10.83
N GLN A 223 23.87 -1.20 11.27
CA GLN A 223 23.71 -2.34 10.36
C GLN A 223 22.40 -2.26 9.56
N PHE A 224 21.33 -1.76 10.17
CA PHE A 224 20.05 -1.52 9.53
C PHE A 224 20.18 -0.49 8.39
N LEU A 225 20.70 0.71 8.68
CA LEU A 225 20.84 1.75 7.65
C LEU A 225 21.82 1.36 6.53
N ALA A 226 22.90 0.63 6.86
CA ALA A 226 23.82 0.12 5.84
C ALA A 226 23.12 -0.83 4.86
N ARG A 227 22.22 -1.70 5.38
CA ARG A 227 21.41 -2.60 4.55
C ARG A 227 20.40 -1.84 3.69
N GLN A 228 19.71 -0.86 4.26
CA GLN A 228 18.74 -0.03 3.53
C GLN A 228 19.42 0.72 2.37
N LYS A 229 20.58 1.35 2.60
CA LYS A 229 21.36 2.00 1.54
C LYS A 229 21.76 1.03 0.44
N TRP A 230 22.22 -0.16 0.80
CA TRP A 230 22.57 -1.19 -0.19
C TRP A 230 21.35 -1.58 -1.05
N GLN A 231 20.18 -1.75 -0.44
CA GLN A 231 18.94 -2.03 -1.18
C GLN A 231 18.52 -0.89 -2.10
N LEU A 232 18.65 0.37 -1.68
CA LEU A 232 18.34 1.54 -2.51
C LEU A 232 19.28 1.67 -3.72
N ASP A 233 20.60 1.51 -3.51
CA ASP A 233 21.61 1.55 -4.58
C ASP A 233 21.34 0.47 -5.65
N HIS A 234 20.91 -0.73 -5.24
CA HIS A 234 20.62 -1.84 -6.15
C HIS A 234 19.19 -1.81 -6.71
N SER A 235 18.29 -1.04 -6.10
CA SER A 235 16.95 -0.76 -6.64
C SER A 235 17.00 0.21 -7.82
N GLN A 236 17.91 1.20 -7.78
CA GLN A 236 18.10 2.15 -8.89
C GLN A 236 18.64 1.49 -10.18
N GLU A 237 19.40 0.39 -10.07
CA GLU A 237 19.89 -0.35 -11.24
C GLU A 237 18.82 -1.24 -11.90
N LYS A 238 17.72 -1.56 -11.22
CA LYS A 238 16.73 -2.54 -11.69
C LYS A 238 15.46 -1.97 -12.30
N GLY A 239 15.30 -0.64 -12.30
CA GLY A 239 14.16 0.04 -12.92
C GLY A 239 12.83 -0.25 -12.21
N GLU A 240 11.98 0.77 -12.16
CA GLU A 240 10.68 0.83 -11.49
C GLU A 240 9.68 -0.29 -11.89
N VAL A 241 10.02 -1.12 -12.87
CA VAL A 241 9.22 -2.24 -13.38
C VAL A 241 9.35 -3.51 -12.52
N PHE A 242 10.48 -3.73 -11.84
CA PHE A 242 10.73 -5.01 -11.14
C PHE A 242 10.06 -5.11 -9.76
N ALA A 243 9.69 -3.98 -9.15
CA ALA A 243 9.03 -3.93 -7.84
C ALA A 243 7.53 -4.26 -7.94
N LEU A 244 6.86 -3.88 -9.03
CA LEU A 244 5.43 -4.16 -9.25
C LEU A 244 5.17 -5.64 -9.54
N GLN A 245 6.13 -6.35 -10.11
CA GLN A 245 5.96 -7.75 -10.54
C GLN A 245 6.21 -8.76 -9.40
N LYS A 246 6.79 -8.33 -8.27
CA LYS A 246 7.15 -9.22 -7.14
C LYS A 246 6.29 -9.07 -5.90
N LEU A 247 5.46 -8.03 -5.82
CA LEU A 247 4.70 -7.68 -4.61
C LEU A 247 3.19 -7.89 -4.71
N GLN A 248 2.67 -8.28 -5.87
CA GLN A 248 1.26 -8.66 -5.94
C GLN A 248 1.11 -10.01 -5.21
N ILE A 249 0.37 -10.01 -4.09
CA ILE A 249 -0.04 -11.25 -3.45
C ILE A 249 -0.78 -12.05 -4.50
N LYS A 250 -0.38 -13.32 -4.68
CA LYS A 250 -1.12 -14.20 -5.56
C LYS A 250 -2.56 -14.30 -5.03
N GLN A 251 -3.51 -13.88 -5.86
CA GLN A 251 -4.93 -13.79 -5.57
C GLN A 251 -5.68 -14.61 -6.62
N GLU A 252 -6.55 -15.51 -6.18
CA GLU A 252 -7.43 -16.26 -7.09
C GLU A 252 -8.33 -15.31 -7.90
N PRO A 253 -8.73 -15.67 -9.13
CA PRO A 253 -9.53 -14.79 -9.96
C PRO A 253 -10.90 -14.50 -9.32
N HIS A 254 -11.37 -13.26 -9.39
CA HIS A 254 -12.75 -12.93 -9.00
C HIS A 254 -13.37 -11.90 -9.94
N PHE A 255 -14.68 -11.98 -10.12
CA PHE A 255 -15.43 -11.09 -11.00
C PHE A 255 -15.90 -9.85 -10.23
N LEU A 256 -15.39 -8.68 -10.60
CA LEU A 256 -15.87 -7.39 -10.13
C LEU A 256 -17.22 -7.04 -10.78
N GLU A 257 -17.36 -7.38 -12.06
CA GLU A 257 -18.60 -7.31 -12.81
C GLU A 257 -18.85 -8.66 -13.49
N SER A 258 -19.97 -9.31 -13.13
CA SER A 258 -20.38 -10.59 -13.70
C SER A 258 -21.16 -10.38 -15.01
N LEU A 259 -21.17 -11.42 -15.85
CA LEU A 259 -22.01 -11.45 -17.06
C LEU A 259 -23.49 -11.22 -16.72
N GLN A 260 -24.21 -10.57 -17.64
CA GLN A 260 -25.64 -10.31 -17.54
C GLN A 260 -26.39 -10.93 -18.71
N ASP A 261 -27.61 -11.42 -18.46
CA ASP A 261 -28.48 -11.96 -19.49
C ASP A 261 -28.77 -10.92 -20.57
N LEU A 262 -28.72 -11.34 -21.83
CA LEU A 262 -28.85 -10.47 -22.99
C LEU A 262 -29.91 -11.01 -23.96
N VAL A 263 -30.74 -10.11 -24.49
CA VAL A 263 -31.74 -10.43 -25.52
C VAL A 263 -31.45 -9.58 -26.74
N GLU A 264 -31.13 -10.23 -27.86
CA GLU A 264 -30.80 -9.57 -29.12
C GLU A 264 -31.61 -10.11 -30.28
N VAL A 265 -31.58 -9.43 -31.42
CA VAL A 265 -32.31 -9.82 -32.63
C VAL A 265 -31.40 -10.55 -33.61
N GLU A 266 -31.93 -11.55 -34.31
CA GLU A 266 -31.24 -12.25 -35.39
C GLU A 266 -30.68 -11.26 -36.43
N GLY A 267 -29.43 -11.49 -36.84
CA GLY A 267 -28.65 -10.63 -37.74
C GLY A 267 -27.96 -9.43 -37.07
N SER A 268 -28.21 -9.15 -35.79
CA SER A 268 -27.47 -8.14 -35.02
C SER A 268 -26.18 -8.72 -34.44
N SER A 269 -25.51 -7.98 -33.54
CA SER A 269 -24.31 -8.46 -32.84
C SER A 269 -24.51 -8.35 -31.34
N ALA A 270 -24.05 -9.35 -30.60
CA ALA A 270 -24.08 -9.37 -29.13
C ALA A 270 -22.67 -9.13 -28.57
N CYS A 271 -22.60 -8.45 -27.42
CA CYS A 271 -21.37 -8.34 -26.63
C CYS A 271 -21.66 -8.73 -25.18
N LEU A 272 -21.05 -9.83 -24.74
CA LEU A 272 -21.07 -10.29 -23.36
C LEU A 272 -19.79 -9.81 -22.69
N GLN A 273 -19.90 -9.03 -21.62
CA GLN A 273 -18.75 -8.40 -20.95
C GLN A 273 -18.76 -8.68 -19.45
N CYS A 274 -17.58 -8.91 -18.90
CA CYS A 274 -17.32 -9.05 -17.48
C CYS A 274 -15.97 -8.41 -17.13
N HIS A 275 -15.69 -8.27 -15.83
CA HIS A 275 -14.46 -7.66 -15.35
C HIS A 275 -13.82 -8.53 -14.28
N ILE A 276 -12.56 -8.92 -14.51
CA ILE A 276 -11.82 -9.91 -13.72
C ILE A 276 -10.65 -9.23 -13.04
N GLU A 277 -10.51 -9.40 -11.73
CA GLU A 277 -9.33 -9.02 -10.97
C GLU A 277 -8.63 -10.31 -10.50
N SER A 278 -7.33 -10.42 -10.77
CA SER A 278 -6.53 -11.62 -10.53
C SER A 278 -5.05 -11.28 -10.52
N PHE A 279 -4.25 -11.98 -9.70
CA PHE A 279 -2.80 -12.01 -9.87
C PHE A 279 -2.25 -13.40 -9.51
N PRO A 280 -1.41 -14.03 -10.34
CA PRO A 280 -1.00 -13.66 -11.70
C PRO A 280 -2.18 -13.51 -12.67
N ASP A 281 -1.92 -12.98 -13.87
CA ASP A 281 -2.94 -12.89 -14.93
C ASP A 281 -3.55 -14.28 -15.18
N PRO A 282 -4.88 -14.39 -15.23
CA PRO A 282 -5.54 -15.67 -15.36
C PRO A 282 -5.55 -16.14 -16.82
N GLU A 283 -5.58 -17.45 -17.02
CA GLU A 283 -6.03 -18.05 -18.27
C GLU A 283 -7.56 -17.95 -18.34
N VAL A 284 -8.05 -17.16 -19.30
CA VAL A 284 -9.49 -16.94 -19.49
C VAL A 284 -10.01 -17.82 -20.62
N THR A 285 -11.07 -18.57 -20.34
CA THR A 285 -11.75 -19.45 -21.29
C THR A 285 -13.24 -19.14 -21.34
N TRP A 286 -13.78 -19.07 -22.55
CA TRP A 286 -15.21 -18.89 -22.79
C TRP A 286 -15.85 -20.21 -23.22
N LEU A 287 -17.04 -20.50 -22.72
CA LEU A 287 -17.81 -21.70 -23.06
C LEU A 287 -19.23 -21.32 -23.49
N GLN A 288 -19.79 -22.06 -24.46
CA GLN A 288 -21.22 -22.08 -24.76
C GLN A 288 -21.77 -23.43 -24.29
N GLY A 289 -22.59 -23.43 -23.23
CA GLY A 289 -22.87 -24.62 -22.45
C GLY A 289 -21.58 -25.17 -21.82
N ASP A 290 -21.21 -26.40 -22.18
CA ASP A 290 -19.98 -27.06 -21.72
C ASP A 290 -18.87 -27.10 -22.78
N VAL A 291 -19.06 -26.41 -23.92
CA VAL A 291 -18.14 -26.47 -25.07
C VAL A 291 -17.27 -25.22 -25.11
N PRO A 292 -15.92 -25.35 -25.08
CA PRO A 292 -15.02 -24.22 -25.23
C PRO A 292 -15.18 -23.52 -26.58
N ILE A 293 -15.26 -22.20 -26.54
CA ILE A 293 -15.34 -21.34 -27.72
C ILE A 293 -13.94 -21.12 -28.28
N GLN A 294 -13.80 -21.23 -29.60
CA GLN A 294 -12.61 -20.82 -30.32
C GLN A 294 -12.89 -19.56 -31.13
N GLU A 295 -11.92 -18.65 -31.16
CA GLU A 295 -12.02 -17.44 -31.98
C GLU A 295 -12.25 -17.77 -33.46
N SER A 296 -13.11 -17.00 -34.10
CA SER A 296 -13.48 -17.13 -35.50
C SER A 296 -13.92 -15.78 -36.06
N PRO A 297 -14.19 -15.65 -37.37
CA PRO A 297 -14.80 -14.42 -37.92
C PRO A 297 -16.18 -14.08 -37.34
N HIS A 298 -16.83 -15.04 -36.67
CA HIS A 298 -18.14 -14.89 -36.02
C HIS A 298 -18.02 -14.57 -34.53
N LEU A 299 -16.97 -15.07 -33.87
CA LEU A 299 -16.76 -15.01 -32.42
C LEU A 299 -15.40 -14.38 -32.10
N HIS A 300 -15.41 -13.24 -31.42
CA HIS A 300 -14.20 -12.52 -31.02
C HIS A 300 -14.12 -12.45 -29.51
N VAL A 301 -12.99 -12.91 -28.95
CA VAL A 301 -12.68 -12.80 -27.53
C VAL A 301 -11.66 -11.68 -27.35
N ALA A 302 -11.81 -10.90 -26.28
CA ALA A 302 -10.82 -9.91 -25.89
C ALA A 302 -10.61 -9.94 -24.38
N TYR A 303 -9.35 -9.82 -23.97
CA TYR A 303 -8.94 -9.61 -22.59
C TYR A 303 -7.93 -8.46 -22.56
N GLU A 304 -8.27 -7.41 -21.83
CA GLU A 304 -7.46 -6.19 -21.71
C GLU A 304 -6.64 -6.20 -20.41
N GLU A 305 -5.52 -5.45 -20.40
CA GLU A 305 -4.63 -5.30 -19.22
C GLU A 305 -5.35 -4.75 -17.98
N ASN A 306 -6.49 -4.06 -18.16
CA ASN A 306 -7.29 -3.52 -17.06
C ASN A 306 -8.23 -4.55 -16.43
N GLY A 307 -8.25 -5.81 -16.89
CA GLY A 307 -9.14 -6.86 -16.40
C GLY A 307 -10.48 -6.99 -17.15
N SER A 308 -10.76 -6.12 -18.13
CA SER A 308 -11.96 -6.21 -18.97
C SER A 308 -11.89 -7.43 -19.89
N CYS A 309 -12.93 -8.26 -19.86
CA CYS A 309 -13.07 -9.44 -20.69
C CYS A 309 -14.38 -9.38 -21.47
N SER A 310 -14.34 -9.65 -22.77
CA SER A 310 -15.54 -9.64 -23.62
C SER A 310 -15.56 -10.73 -24.67
N LEU A 311 -16.75 -11.25 -24.95
CA LEU A 311 -17.07 -12.08 -26.10
C LEU A 311 -18.04 -11.33 -27.01
N THR A 312 -17.61 -11.03 -28.22
CA THR A 312 -18.45 -10.42 -29.27
C THR A 312 -18.86 -11.49 -30.27
N ILE A 313 -20.16 -11.55 -30.56
CA ILE A 313 -20.78 -12.46 -31.52
C ILE A 313 -21.38 -11.61 -32.65
N LEU A 314 -20.90 -11.77 -33.88
CA LEU A 314 -21.39 -11.04 -35.04
C LEU A 314 -22.56 -11.78 -35.69
N GLU A 315 -23.36 -11.10 -36.52
CA GLU A 315 -24.41 -11.71 -37.36
C GLU A 315 -25.22 -12.85 -36.69
N LEU A 316 -25.87 -12.55 -35.54
CA LEU A 316 -26.52 -13.55 -34.70
C LEU A 316 -27.51 -14.45 -35.45
N THR A 317 -27.44 -15.75 -35.15
CA THR A 317 -28.35 -16.79 -35.61
C THR A 317 -29.07 -17.45 -34.44
N ALA A 318 -30.08 -18.27 -34.70
CA ALA A 318 -30.74 -19.04 -33.65
C ALA A 318 -29.81 -20.03 -32.93
N GLU A 319 -28.70 -20.44 -33.54
CA GLU A 319 -27.71 -21.36 -32.96
C GLU A 319 -26.82 -20.69 -31.90
N ASP A 320 -26.73 -19.35 -31.93
CA ASP A 320 -26.00 -18.57 -30.94
C ASP A 320 -26.76 -18.42 -29.61
N ALA A 321 -28.06 -18.72 -29.60
CA ALA A 321 -28.84 -18.69 -28.36
C ALA A 321 -28.36 -19.79 -27.40
N GLY A 322 -28.07 -19.43 -26.15
CA GLY A 322 -27.49 -20.38 -25.21
C GLY A 322 -27.07 -19.77 -23.89
N GLN A 323 -26.49 -20.62 -23.05
CA GLN A 323 -25.81 -20.19 -21.82
C GLN A 323 -24.32 -20.03 -22.14
N TYR A 324 -23.76 -18.89 -21.77
CA TYR A 324 -22.34 -18.59 -21.92
C TYR A 324 -21.69 -18.53 -20.55
N VAL A 325 -20.49 -19.09 -20.44
CA VAL A 325 -19.68 -19.11 -19.22
C VAL A 325 -18.33 -18.48 -19.52
N CYS A 326 -17.89 -17.57 -18.65
CA CYS A 326 -16.52 -17.07 -18.63
C CYS A 326 -15.81 -17.69 -17.41
N ARG A 327 -14.75 -18.43 -17.65
CA ARG A 327 -13.92 -19.10 -16.64
C ARG A 327 -12.53 -18.49 -16.62
N ALA A 328 -12.04 -18.18 -15.42
CA ALA A 328 -10.71 -17.64 -15.21
C ALA A 328 -9.95 -18.54 -14.22
N VAL A 329 -8.72 -18.93 -14.57
CA VAL A 329 -7.88 -19.82 -13.76
C VAL A 329 -6.47 -19.24 -13.62
N ASN A 330 -5.94 -19.23 -12.39
CA ASN A 330 -4.52 -18.95 -12.17
C ASN A 330 -3.90 -20.00 -11.22
N ASP A 331 -2.68 -19.76 -10.74
CA ASP A 331 -1.96 -20.70 -9.89
C ASP A 331 -2.45 -20.73 -8.42
N VAL A 332 -3.42 -19.90 -8.06
CA VAL A 332 -4.05 -19.83 -6.74
C VAL A 332 -5.42 -20.49 -6.74
N GLY A 333 -6.23 -20.29 -7.78
CA GLY A 333 -7.60 -20.77 -7.83
C GLY A 333 -8.30 -20.52 -9.15
N GLU A 334 -9.63 -20.69 -9.14
CA GLU A 334 -10.50 -20.54 -10.30
C GLU A 334 -11.81 -19.85 -9.93
N ALA A 335 -12.37 -19.10 -10.88
CA ALA A 335 -13.71 -18.54 -10.76
C ALA A 335 -14.45 -18.59 -12.10
N GLU A 336 -15.78 -18.62 -12.01
CA GLU A 336 -16.68 -18.66 -13.17
C GLU A 336 -17.88 -17.73 -12.96
N CYS A 337 -18.35 -17.11 -14.04
CA CYS A 337 -19.66 -16.48 -14.10
C CYS A 337 -20.37 -16.84 -15.42
N SER A 338 -21.70 -16.73 -15.45
CA SER A 338 -22.50 -17.14 -16.61
C SER A 338 -23.67 -16.22 -16.90
N ALA A 339 -24.09 -16.16 -18.16
CA ALA A 339 -25.27 -15.44 -18.63
C ALA A 339 -25.95 -16.17 -19.78
N ARG A 340 -27.23 -15.89 -20.01
CA ARG A 340 -28.01 -16.41 -21.13
C ARG A 340 -28.14 -15.37 -22.24
N LEU A 341 -27.78 -15.77 -23.47
CA LEU A 341 -28.11 -15.03 -24.68
C LEU A 341 -29.40 -15.59 -25.30
N THR A 342 -30.37 -14.71 -25.53
CA THR A 342 -31.62 -15.03 -26.22
C THR A 342 -31.65 -14.31 -27.56
N VAL A 343 -31.78 -15.06 -28.66
CA VAL A 343 -31.87 -14.50 -30.01
C VAL A 343 -33.33 -14.51 -30.48
N CYS A 344 -33.87 -13.33 -30.77
CA CYS A 344 -35.24 -13.13 -31.25
C CYS A 344 -35.27 -13.10 -32.79
N PRO A 345 -36.24 -13.75 -33.45
CA PRO A 345 -36.34 -13.74 -34.90
C PRO A 345 -36.48 -12.32 -35.46
N GLN A 346 -35.84 -12.05 -36.59
CA GLN A 346 -36.01 -10.78 -37.30
C GLN A 346 -37.45 -10.68 -37.87
N GLN A 347 -38.22 -9.65 -37.48
CA GLN A 347 -39.55 -9.45 -38.03
C GLN A 347 -39.45 -9.10 -39.52
N LYS A 348 -39.96 -9.99 -40.40
CA LYS A 348 -40.10 -9.69 -41.82
C LYS A 348 -41.12 -8.57 -41.99
N VAL A 349 -40.66 -7.39 -42.39
CA VAL A 349 -41.55 -6.35 -42.91
C VAL A 349 -42.07 -6.85 -44.26
N THR A 350 -43.31 -7.33 -44.29
CA THR A 350 -44.05 -7.53 -45.54
C THR A 350 -44.32 -6.15 -46.14
N GLU A 351 -43.58 -5.79 -47.20
CA GLU A 351 -43.97 -4.72 -48.11
C GLU A 351 -45.28 -5.14 -48.82
N VAL A 352 -46.28 -4.26 -48.77
CA VAL A 352 -47.63 -4.45 -49.31
C VAL A 352 -47.71 -3.94 -50.75
#